data_AF-A0A9W6LU21-F1
#
_entry.id   AF-A0A9W6LU21-F1
#
_cell.length_a   1.000
_cell.length_b   1.000
_cell.length_c   1.000
_cell.angle_alpha   90.00
_cell.angle_beta   90.00
_cell.angle_gamma   90.00
#
_symmetry.space_group_name_H-M   'P 1'
#
loop_
_entity.id
_entity.type
_entity.pdbx_description
1 polymer ?
#
loop_
_entity_poly.entity_id
_entity_poly.type
_entity_poly.pdbx_seq_one_letter_code
_entity_poly.pdbx_strand_id
1 'polypeptide(L)'
;MKQSLLAGVLAAFFCLSAGSAAKEQISLKHIWRYQSPTAKFETGASEIVAYDRSTQRIFVVNAQEGTVDVLNATDPAHPRIGQIDLKKLPGFDRAKIGPANSVAARDGLLAVAVEALPKTSPGLIVFYDTAADFSQLVAPLKAVHTGAQPDAVTFSNTGHFVISADEGEPTADLDPEGSVTIVDVRKQDGERSFASCIANFKAFDSERAELIAAGVIVDPSAATVAQDLEPEYPVAIGNNVYVTLQEANAIAVVQINQCRVHRIMPLGFKENALAKNSLDTSDREISNSKGRILLRNWTNLYGAYQPDSIAAFEAGDGKTYLLTANEGDARDPVGTRPGSALRVKDLPLPLCPGAFSSANAIGSDPADDRNLGRLNVIAHLGKNKDSNGNECYAHLYSLGARSFSILTNDGKMVFDSAHEFEEKIANLTCPVVATDCRAYPLPKQAFNANHTNNSAGSEPGVSNSTFDSRSDDKGPEPEAIVVGRVGARNYAFIGLERVGGVMVYDVTTPAHAFFVSYVNFRDFAQPVCAIANADGTCHVPNSLAGDLGPEGLAFVPAEDSPNGRPLLIVGNEVSGSTSIYEIVHTN
;
A
#
# COMPACT_ATOMS: atom_id res chain seq x y z
N MET A 1 41.11 -32.95 -63.77
CA MET A 1 40.92 -33.19 -62.32
C MET A 1 40.21 -31.97 -61.75
N LYS A 2 39.11 -32.25 -61.02
CA LYS A 2 38.06 -31.35 -60.51
C LYS A 2 38.43 -29.87 -60.29
N GLN A 3 37.69 -28.97 -60.95
CA GLN A 3 37.51 -27.58 -60.51
C GLN A 3 36.02 -27.33 -60.30
N SER A 4 35.71 -26.80 -59.12
CA SER A 4 34.40 -26.74 -58.49
C SER A 4 33.64 -25.47 -58.89
N LEU A 5 32.33 -25.62 -59.14
CA LEU A 5 31.37 -24.52 -59.17
C LEU A 5 31.26 -23.88 -57.77
N LEU A 6 31.32 -22.55 -57.70
CA LEU A 6 30.76 -21.78 -56.60
C LEU A 6 29.75 -20.79 -57.19
N ALA A 7 28.47 -21.03 -56.92
CA ALA A 7 27.39 -20.09 -57.19
C ALA A 7 27.28 -19.11 -56.00
N GLY A 8 27.45 -17.82 -56.26
CA GLY A 8 27.24 -16.77 -55.27
C GLY A 8 25.76 -16.47 -55.10
N VAL A 9 25.23 -16.66 -53.89
CA VAL A 9 23.93 -16.14 -53.47
C VAL A 9 24.18 -14.84 -52.73
N LEU A 10 23.68 -13.73 -53.28
CA LEU A 10 23.71 -12.41 -52.68
C LEU A 10 22.51 -12.31 -51.71
N ALA A 11 22.75 -12.42 -50.40
CA ALA A 11 21.73 -12.17 -49.39
C ALA A 11 21.68 -10.67 -49.08
N ALA A 12 20.60 -10.00 -49.48
CA ALA A 12 20.32 -8.63 -49.09
C ALA A 12 19.86 -8.59 -47.62
N PHE A 13 20.73 -8.08 -46.74
CA PHE A 13 20.37 -7.74 -45.37
C PHE A 13 19.47 -6.48 -45.39
N PHE A 14 18.17 -6.66 -45.18
CA PHE A 14 17.29 -5.56 -44.77
C PHE A 14 17.61 -5.21 -43.31
N CYS A 15 18.43 -4.18 -43.12
CA CYS A 15 18.62 -3.56 -41.83
C CYS A 15 17.36 -2.71 -41.54
N LEU A 16 16.37 -3.30 -40.88
CA LEU A 16 15.30 -2.53 -40.25
C LEU A 16 15.95 -1.71 -39.14
N SER A 17 16.17 -0.42 -39.42
CA SER A 17 16.46 0.57 -38.39
C SER A 17 15.30 0.57 -37.42
N ALA A 18 15.50 0.00 -36.22
CA ALA A 18 14.62 0.23 -35.09
C ALA A 18 14.64 1.73 -34.81
N GLY A 19 13.65 2.45 -35.33
CA GLY A 19 13.39 3.82 -34.93
C GLY A 19 13.16 3.79 -33.42
N SER A 20 13.94 4.60 -32.69
CA SER A 20 13.64 4.97 -31.31
C SER A 20 12.26 5.60 -31.32
N ALA A 21 11.21 4.81 -31.11
CA ALA A 21 9.90 5.34 -30.77
C ALA A 21 10.11 6.19 -29.51
N ALA A 22 9.77 7.48 -29.58
CA ALA A 22 9.78 8.34 -28.41
C ALA A 22 9.05 7.60 -27.27
N LYS A 23 9.67 7.53 -26.08
CA LYS A 23 9.01 6.98 -24.91
C LYS A 23 7.83 7.89 -24.63
N GLU A 24 6.64 7.48 -25.02
CA GLU A 24 5.40 8.12 -24.63
C GLU A 24 5.37 8.17 -23.10
N GLN A 25 5.48 9.38 -22.57
CA GLN A 25 5.48 9.65 -21.14
C GLN A 25 4.14 10.29 -20.77
N ILE A 26 3.74 10.10 -19.52
CA ILE A 26 2.53 10.69 -18.96
C ILE A 26 2.89 11.60 -17.79
N SER A 27 2.01 12.53 -17.47
CA SER A 27 2.03 13.28 -16.21
C SER A 27 0.64 13.32 -15.58
N LEU A 28 0.60 13.53 -14.26
CA LEU A 28 -0.62 13.70 -13.49
C LEU A 28 -0.93 15.19 -13.35
N LYS A 29 -2.03 15.63 -13.96
CA LYS A 29 -2.53 17.00 -13.82
C LYS A 29 -3.67 17.00 -12.81
N HIS A 30 -3.50 17.68 -11.68
CA HIS A 30 -4.58 17.87 -10.72
C HIS A 30 -5.69 18.72 -11.33
N ILE A 31 -6.90 18.18 -11.37
CA ILE A 31 -8.06 18.84 -11.96
C ILE A 31 -9.15 19.15 -10.94
N TRP A 32 -9.17 18.44 -9.81
CA TRP A 32 -10.24 18.57 -8.84
C TRP A 32 -9.86 17.98 -7.48
N ARG A 33 -10.40 18.58 -6.41
CA ARG A 33 -10.24 18.15 -5.02
C ARG A 33 -11.51 18.39 -4.23
N TYR A 34 -11.90 17.41 -3.42
CA TYR A 34 -12.89 17.51 -2.35
C TYR A 34 -12.21 17.26 -1.02
N GLN A 35 -12.67 17.94 0.02
CA GLN A 35 -12.26 17.64 1.39
C GLN A 35 -13.53 17.53 2.23
N SER A 36 -13.63 16.47 3.03
CA SER A 36 -14.76 16.28 3.91
C SER A 36 -14.91 17.51 4.82
N PRO A 37 -16.09 18.15 4.87
CA PRO A 37 -16.30 19.35 5.70
C PRO A 37 -16.09 19.11 7.20
N THR A 38 -16.13 17.84 7.62
CA THR A 38 -15.98 17.39 9.00
C THR A 38 -14.65 16.64 9.22
N ALA A 39 -13.74 16.67 8.25
CA ALA A 39 -12.44 16.03 8.35
C ALA A 39 -11.68 16.51 9.60
N LYS A 40 -11.19 15.54 10.36
CA LYS A 40 -10.20 15.70 11.40
C LYS A 40 -8.91 15.04 10.95
N PHE A 41 -7.81 15.61 11.42
CA PHE A 41 -6.47 15.21 11.01
C PHE A 41 -6.16 13.78 11.51
N GLU A 42 -5.63 12.92 10.64
CA GLU A 42 -5.23 11.52 10.97
C GLU A 42 -6.35 10.69 11.61
N THR A 43 -7.55 10.68 10.99
CA THR A 43 -8.69 9.90 11.53
C THR A 43 -9.52 9.16 10.48
N GLY A 44 -8.99 8.95 9.26
CA GLY A 44 -9.69 8.17 8.24
C GLY A 44 -10.93 8.88 7.66
N ALA A 45 -10.82 10.16 7.27
CA ALA A 45 -11.96 10.90 6.71
C ALA A 45 -12.11 10.78 5.18
N SER A 46 -11.13 10.16 4.51
CA SER A 46 -11.14 9.85 3.07
C SER A 46 -10.11 8.76 2.75
N GLU A 47 -10.45 7.50 3.02
CA GLU A 47 -9.55 6.35 2.83
C GLU A 47 -9.78 5.71 1.44
N ILE A 48 -10.43 4.55 1.41
CA ILE A 48 -10.62 3.77 0.20
C ILE A 48 -11.63 4.41 -0.73
N VAL A 49 -11.25 4.49 -2.00
CA VAL A 49 -12.07 5.08 -3.07
C VAL A 49 -12.45 4.03 -4.11
N ALA A 50 -13.71 4.05 -4.54
CA ALA A 50 -14.20 3.24 -5.64
C ALA A 50 -14.95 4.11 -6.66
N TYR A 51 -14.84 3.74 -7.93
CA TYR A 51 -15.56 4.41 -9.03
C TYR A 51 -16.51 3.45 -9.72
N ASP A 52 -17.78 3.83 -9.83
CA ASP A 52 -18.73 3.12 -10.68
C ASP A 52 -18.92 3.83 -12.02
N ARG A 53 -18.47 3.19 -13.10
CA ARG A 53 -18.59 3.72 -14.46
C ARG A 53 -20.03 3.88 -14.94
N SER A 54 -20.98 3.10 -14.42
CA SER A 54 -22.37 3.11 -14.90
C SER A 54 -23.13 4.34 -14.43
N THR A 55 -22.76 4.86 -13.26
CA THR A 55 -23.37 6.03 -12.63
C THR A 55 -22.43 7.22 -12.54
N GLN A 56 -21.15 7.04 -12.89
CA GLN A 56 -20.06 8.01 -12.79
C GLN A 56 -19.92 8.61 -11.38
N ARG A 57 -20.13 7.75 -10.37
CA ARG A 57 -20.04 8.11 -8.95
C ARG A 57 -18.74 7.61 -8.35
N ILE A 58 -18.20 8.40 -7.44
CA ILE A 58 -17.06 8.04 -6.60
C ILE A 58 -17.61 7.77 -5.20
N PHE A 59 -17.26 6.62 -4.64
CA PHE A 59 -17.59 6.22 -3.27
C PHE A 59 -16.32 6.31 -2.45
N VAL A 60 -16.37 7.00 -1.32
CA VAL A 60 -15.21 7.29 -0.48
C VAL A 60 -15.51 6.87 0.94
N VAL A 61 -14.68 5.99 1.51
CA VAL A 61 -14.77 5.63 2.92
C VAL A 61 -14.41 6.83 3.80
N ASN A 62 -15.26 7.08 4.79
CA ASN A 62 -15.04 8.05 5.85
C ASN A 62 -15.25 7.29 7.18
N ALA A 63 -14.23 6.52 7.59
CA ALA A 63 -14.22 5.75 8.82
C ALA A 63 -14.45 6.65 10.05
N GLN A 64 -13.91 7.88 10.03
CA GLN A 64 -14.13 8.88 11.08
C GLN A 64 -15.61 9.05 11.45
N GLU A 65 -16.48 9.14 10.44
CA GLU A 65 -17.92 9.31 10.63
C GLU A 65 -18.70 7.98 10.64
N GLY A 66 -18.07 6.88 10.22
CA GLY A 66 -18.73 5.61 9.95
C GLY A 66 -19.68 5.72 8.76
N THR A 67 -19.24 6.40 7.70
CA THR A 67 -20.02 6.67 6.50
C THR A 67 -19.26 6.32 5.23
N VAL A 68 -19.98 6.26 4.11
CA VAL A 68 -19.39 6.31 2.77
C VAL A 68 -19.93 7.56 2.07
N ASP A 69 -19.04 8.49 1.74
CA ASP A 69 -19.36 9.68 0.96
C ASP A 69 -19.59 9.30 -0.50
N VAL A 70 -20.62 9.90 -1.10
CA VAL A 70 -20.96 9.68 -2.51
C VAL A 70 -20.75 10.97 -3.28
N LEU A 71 -19.75 10.94 -4.17
CA LEU A 71 -19.35 12.08 -4.98
C LEU A 71 -19.75 11.88 -6.44
N ASN A 72 -20.09 12.97 -7.12
CA ASN A 72 -20.42 13.03 -8.53
C ASN A 72 -19.20 13.48 -9.35
N ALA A 73 -18.66 12.58 -10.17
CA ALA A 73 -17.50 12.89 -11.00
C ALA A 73 -17.80 13.85 -12.15
N THR A 74 -19.08 14.11 -12.47
CA THR A 74 -19.47 14.96 -13.61
C THR A 74 -19.71 16.43 -13.24
N ASP A 75 -19.91 16.75 -11.95
CA ASP A 75 -20.14 18.11 -11.47
C ASP A 75 -19.15 18.50 -10.37
N PRO A 76 -17.94 18.94 -10.75
CA PRO A 76 -16.93 19.45 -9.83
C PRO A 76 -17.39 20.58 -8.91
N ALA A 77 -18.45 21.34 -9.29
CA ALA A 77 -18.95 22.46 -8.51
C ALA A 77 -19.84 22.01 -7.34
N HIS A 78 -20.49 20.85 -7.44
CA HIS A 78 -21.32 20.26 -6.38
C HIS A 78 -20.98 18.77 -6.21
N PRO A 79 -19.76 18.48 -5.72
CA PRO A 79 -19.24 17.15 -5.86
C PRO A 79 -19.90 16.15 -4.94
N ARG A 80 -20.29 16.52 -3.72
CA ARG A 80 -20.96 15.59 -2.81
C ARG A 80 -22.46 15.58 -3.08
N ILE A 81 -22.98 14.42 -3.48
CA ILE A 81 -24.41 14.22 -3.78
C ILE A 81 -25.13 13.43 -2.68
N GLY A 82 -24.41 12.84 -1.74
CA GLY A 82 -24.99 12.07 -0.66
C GLY A 82 -23.97 11.38 0.23
N GLN A 83 -24.48 10.56 1.14
CA GLN A 83 -23.68 9.69 1.99
C GLN A 83 -24.48 8.44 2.38
N ILE A 84 -23.79 7.35 2.68
CA ILE A 84 -24.33 6.16 3.31
C ILE A 84 -23.98 6.21 4.80
N ASP A 85 -24.99 6.20 5.67
CA ASP A 85 -24.82 6.17 7.12
C ASP A 85 -24.95 4.73 7.62
N LEU A 86 -23.82 4.11 7.96
CA LEU A 86 -23.75 2.69 8.33
C LEU A 86 -24.43 2.42 9.67
N LYS A 87 -24.48 3.41 10.57
CA LYS A 87 -25.19 3.28 11.87
C LYS A 87 -26.70 3.23 11.71
N LYS A 88 -27.23 3.52 10.52
CA LYS A 88 -28.65 3.40 10.17
C LYS A 88 -28.98 2.13 9.39
N LEU A 89 -28.09 1.14 9.36
CA LEU A 89 -28.32 -0.12 8.67
C LEU A 89 -29.55 -0.86 9.26
N PRO A 90 -30.60 -1.13 8.47
CA PRO A 90 -31.82 -1.76 8.98
C PRO A 90 -31.58 -3.20 9.45
N GLY A 91 -32.13 -3.57 10.61
CA GLY A 91 -32.06 -4.93 11.14
C GLY A 91 -30.77 -5.27 11.90
N PHE A 92 -29.87 -4.30 12.06
CA PHE A 92 -28.63 -4.46 12.83
C PHE A 92 -28.63 -3.53 14.05
N ASP A 93 -27.95 -3.97 15.11
CA ASP A 93 -27.74 -3.14 16.29
C ASP A 93 -26.69 -2.08 16.00
N ARG A 94 -27.10 -0.81 15.94
CA ARG A 94 -26.20 0.33 15.68
C ARG A 94 -25.02 0.42 16.63
N ALA A 95 -25.12 -0.15 17.84
CA ALA A 95 -24.03 -0.15 18.82
C ALA A 95 -22.93 -1.16 18.48
N LYS A 96 -23.18 -2.07 17.54
CA LYS A 96 -22.27 -3.13 17.09
C LYS A 96 -21.73 -2.92 15.68
N ILE A 97 -22.08 -1.81 15.03
CA ILE A 97 -21.60 -1.44 13.70
C ILE A 97 -20.43 -0.48 13.87
N GLY A 98 -19.26 -0.87 13.36
CA GLY A 98 -18.06 -0.05 13.29
C GLY A 98 -18.00 0.81 12.03
N PRO A 99 -16.85 1.43 11.75
CA PRO A 99 -16.56 2.07 10.47
C PRO A 99 -16.65 1.11 9.28
N ALA A 100 -16.68 1.71 8.08
CA ALA A 100 -16.30 0.98 6.87
C ALA A 100 -14.79 1.04 6.74
N ASN A 101 -14.18 -0.05 6.30
CA ASN A 101 -12.75 -0.10 5.99
C ASN A 101 -12.53 0.06 4.48
N SER A 102 -13.41 -0.53 3.65
CA SER A 102 -13.22 -0.53 2.21
C SER A 102 -14.51 -0.49 1.40
N VAL A 103 -14.39 -0.02 0.17
CA VAL A 103 -15.46 0.00 -0.83
C VAL A 103 -14.97 -0.51 -2.17
N ALA A 104 -15.84 -1.22 -2.87
CA ALA A 104 -15.66 -1.55 -4.27
C ALA A 104 -16.97 -1.33 -5.03
N ALA A 105 -16.87 -0.83 -6.27
CA ALA A 105 -18.03 -0.58 -7.10
C ALA A 105 -17.84 -1.14 -8.50
N ARG A 106 -18.85 -1.82 -9.01
CA ARG A 106 -18.82 -2.40 -10.36
C ARG A 106 -20.22 -2.62 -10.92
N ASP A 107 -20.41 -2.19 -12.18
CA ASP A 107 -21.59 -2.50 -13.00
C ASP A 107 -22.91 -2.24 -12.25
N GLY A 108 -22.98 -1.11 -11.55
CA GLY A 108 -24.18 -0.67 -10.84
C GLY A 108 -24.26 -1.14 -9.39
N LEU A 109 -23.35 -1.99 -8.91
CA LEU A 109 -23.34 -2.54 -7.55
C LEU A 109 -22.19 -1.97 -6.72
N LEU A 110 -22.50 -1.44 -5.54
CA LEU A 110 -21.52 -1.06 -4.51
C LEU A 110 -21.47 -2.17 -3.46
N ALA A 111 -20.28 -2.55 -3.04
CA ALA A 111 -20.00 -3.36 -1.86
C ALA A 111 -19.20 -2.51 -0.86
N VAL A 112 -19.60 -2.54 0.40
CA VAL A 112 -18.95 -1.85 1.52
C VAL A 112 -18.54 -2.88 2.56
N ALA A 113 -17.26 -3.00 2.85
CA ALA A 113 -16.74 -3.77 3.98
C ALA A 113 -16.90 -2.95 5.26
N VAL A 114 -17.57 -3.53 6.26
CA VAL A 114 -17.94 -2.85 7.51
C VAL A 114 -17.52 -3.72 8.68
N GLU A 115 -16.60 -3.19 9.51
CA GLU A 115 -16.19 -3.89 10.72
C GLU A 115 -17.28 -3.87 11.79
N ALA A 116 -17.18 -4.81 12.72
CA ALA A 116 -18.08 -4.90 13.87
C ALA A 116 -17.46 -4.19 15.09
N LEU A 117 -18.29 -3.88 16.09
CA LEU A 117 -17.80 -3.46 17.41
C LEU A 117 -18.13 -4.54 18.46
N PRO A 118 -17.13 -5.17 19.09
CA PRO A 118 -15.68 -5.02 18.86
C PRO A 118 -15.21 -5.61 17.52
N LYS A 119 -14.07 -5.12 16.98
CA LYS A 119 -13.48 -5.51 15.67
C LYS A 119 -13.27 -7.00 15.49
N THR A 120 -13.03 -7.70 16.60
CA THR A 120 -12.86 -9.16 16.66
C THR A 120 -14.14 -9.96 16.40
N SER A 121 -15.30 -9.30 16.28
CA SER A 121 -16.57 -9.95 15.93
C SER A 121 -16.72 -10.04 14.40
N PRO A 122 -17.48 -11.02 13.87
CA PRO A 122 -17.81 -11.07 12.45
C PRO A 122 -18.41 -9.75 11.94
N GLY A 123 -17.80 -9.20 10.90
CA GLY A 123 -18.24 -7.98 10.22
C GLY A 123 -19.32 -8.22 9.17
N LEU A 124 -19.43 -7.27 8.23
CA LEU A 124 -20.39 -7.30 7.14
C LEU A 124 -19.79 -6.86 5.80
N ILE A 125 -20.32 -7.41 4.70
CA ILE A 125 -20.34 -6.73 3.41
C ILE A 125 -21.76 -6.24 3.17
N VAL A 126 -21.92 -4.93 2.95
CA VAL A 126 -23.21 -4.29 2.67
C VAL A 126 -23.28 -3.86 1.21
N PHE A 127 -24.36 -4.24 0.53
CA PHE A 127 -24.56 -4.02 -0.89
C PHE A 127 -25.58 -2.92 -1.16
N TYR A 128 -25.27 -2.02 -2.08
CA TYR A 128 -26.15 -0.94 -2.51
C TYR A 128 -26.26 -0.87 -4.04
N ASP A 129 -27.40 -0.40 -4.54
CA ASP A 129 -27.52 0.02 -5.93
C ASP A 129 -26.86 1.39 -6.08
N THR A 130 -25.82 1.46 -6.92
CA THR A 130 -25.09 2.71 -7.17
C THR A 130 -25.96 3.77 -7.82
N ALA A 131 -27.09 3.42 -8.45
CA ALA A 131 -28.01 4.36 -9.07
C ALA A 131 -29.04 4.96 -8.09
N ALA A 132 -29.06 4.50 -6.83
CA ALA A 132 -29.98 4.99 -5.80
C ALA A 132 -29.85 6.51 -5.56
N ASP A 133 -30.87 7.12 -4.97
CA ASP A 133 -30.79 8.51 -4.52
C ASP A 133 -30.15 8.59 -3.13
N PHE A 134 -28.85 8.91 -3.09
CA PHE A 134 -28.08 9.05 -1.84
C PHE A 134 -28.28 10.39 -1.12
N SER A 135 -29.15 11.27 -1.63
CA SER A 135 -29.54 12.48 -0.90
C SER A 135 -30.43 12.18 0.32
N GLN A 136 -30.94 10.95 0.41
CA GLN A 136 -31.74 10.41 1.49
C GLN A 136 -31.12 9.12 2.05
N LEU A 137 -31.69 8.59 3.12
CA LEU A 137 -31.30 7.28 3.63
C LEU A 137 -31.62 6.19 2.58
N VAL A 138 -30.59 5.51 2.09
CA VAL A 138 -30.71 4.42 1.12
C VAL A 138 -30.81 3.08 1.84
N ALA A 139 -31.83 2.29 1.48
CA ALA A 139 -31.94 0.91 1.95
C ALA A 139 -30.89 0.04 1.24
N PRO A 140 -30.14 -0.81 1.96
CA PRO A 140 -29.23 -1.76 1.34
C PRO A 140 -30.02 -2.80 0.53
N LEU A 141 -29.41 -3.30 -0.55
CA LEU A 141 -29.89 -4.48 -1.27
C LEU A 141 -29.76 -5.73 -0.38
N LYS A 142 -28.62 -5.84 0.33
CA LYS A 142 -28.33 -6.94 1.25
C LYS A 142 -27.18 -6.56 2.18
N ALA A 143 -27.16 -7.15 3.38
CA ALA A 143 -25.97 -7.27 4.21
C ALA A 143 -25.65 -8.75 4.42
N VAL A 144 -24.37 -9.11 4.32
CA VAL A 144 -23.85 -10.48 4.42
C VAL A 144 -22.75 -10.50 5.48
N HIS A 145 -22.75 -11.49 6.37
CA HIS A 145 -21.69 -11.64 7.37
C HIS A 145 -20.36 -12.11 6.75
N THR A 146 -19.27 -11.61 7.32
CA THR A 146 -17.87 -11.95 6.96
C THR A 146 -17.15 -12.65 8.11
N GLY A 147 -15.84 -12.86 7.97
CA GLY A 147 -14.93 -13.02 9.11
C GLY A 147 -14.82 -11.77 9.98
N ALA A 148 -13.93 -11.80 10.97
CA ALA A 148 -13.64 -10.64 11.80
C ALA A 148 -12.88 -9.58 11.01
N GLN A 149 -13.20 -8.30 11.23
CA GLN A 149 -12.53 -7.15 10.59
C GLN A 149 -12.37 -7.30 9.06
N PRO A 150 -13.47 -7.25 8.29
CA PRO A 150 -13.38 -7.18 6.83
C PRO A 150 -12.68 -5.88 6.44
N ASP A 151 -11.43 -6.00 6.00
CA ASP A 151 -10.57 -4.85 5.76
C ASP A 151 -10.74 -4.34 4.32
N ALA A 152 -10.24 -5.08 3.32
CA ALA A 152 -10.45 -4.72 1.92
C ALA A 152 -11.49 -5.58 1.19
N VAL A 153 -12.27 -4.92 0.30
CA VAL A 153 -13.26 -5.58 -0.57
C VAL A 153 -12.97 -5.35 -2.05
N THR A 154 -13.17 -6.38 -2.88
CA THR A 154 -13.00 -6.29 -4.35
C THR A 154 -14.02 -7.10 -5.12
N PHE A 155 -14.10 -6.87 -6.44
CA PHE A 155 -14.84 -7.72 -7.37
C PHE A 155 -13.91 -8.68 -8.10
N SER A 156 -14.40 -9.90 -8.35
CA SER A 156 -13.82 -10.78 -9.37
C SER A 156 -13.77 -10.12 -10.75
N ASN A 157 -12.85 -10.54 -11.64
CA ASN A 157 -12.71 -9.92 -12.97
C ASN A 157 -14.01 -10.00 -13.81
N THR A 158 -14.85 -11.00 -13.54
CA THR A 158 -16.15 -11.21 -14.19
C THR A 158 -17.29 -10.41 -13.55
N GLY A 159 -17.08 -9.83 -12.37
CA GLY A 159 -18.12 -9.16 -11.59
C GLY A 159 -19.15 -10.13 -10.96
N HIS A 160 -18.90 -11.43 -11.00
CA HIS A 160 -19.82 -12.45 -10.48
C HIS A 160 -19.67 -12.72 -8.99
N PHE A 161 -18.50 -12.39 -8.44
CA PHE A 161 -18.19 -12.57 -7.02
C PHE A 161 -17.64 -11.27 -6.44
N VAL A 162 -17.96 -11.03 -5.18
CA VAL A 162 -17.33 -10.04 -4.30
C VAL A 162 -16.53 -10.78 -3.24
N ILE A 163 -15.33 -10.28 -2.96
CA ILE A 163 -14.37 -10.92 -2.06
C ILE A 163 -13.95 -9.89 -1.02
N SER A 164 -13.95 -10.30 0.25
CA SER A 164 -13.42 -9.53 1.38
C SER A 164 -12.24 -10.28 1.97
N ALA A 165 -11.14 -9.58 2.20
CA ALA A 165 -10.09 -10.02 3.09
C ALA A 165 -10.50 -9.63 4.51
N ASP A 166 -10.52 -10.59 5.42
CA ASP A 166 -11.00 -10.41 6.78
C ASP A 166 -9.79 -10.59 7.71
N GLU A 167 -9.21 -9.46 8.13
CA GLU A 167 -7.90 -9.33 8.78
C GLU A 167 -7.82 -10.17 10.05
N GLY A 168 -8.82 -10.04 10.92
CA GLY A 168 -8.90 -10.80 12.15
C GLY A 168 -7.90 -10.36 13.21
N GLU A 169 -7.58 -9.06 13.31
CA GLU A 169 -6.63 -8.58 14.31
C GLU A 169 -7.07 -8.87 15.75
N PRO A 170 -6.10 -9.07 16.66
CA PRO A 170 -6.37 -9.27 18.07
C PRO A 170 -6.85 -8.02 18.79
N THR A 171 -7.55 -8.27 19.89
CA THR A 171 -7.66 -7.37 21.04
C THR A 171 -6.96 -8.01 22.25
N ALA A 172 -6.88 -7.29 23.37
CA ALA A 172 -6.28 -7.82 24.58
C ALA A 172 -6.95 -9.11 25.09
N ASP A 173 -8.23 -9.33 24.73
CA ASP A 173 -9.07 -10.42 25.24
C ASP A 173 -9.28 -11.55 24.23
N LEU A 174 -9.23 -11.26 22.92
CA LEU A 174 -9.58 -12.21 21.86
C LEU A 174 -8.73 -11.96 20.61
N ASP A 175 -8.29 -13.05 20.02
CA ASP A 175 -7.48 -13.13 18.81
C ASP A 175 -8.21 -14.04 17.82
N PRO A 176 -9.04 -13.48 16.91
CA PRO A 176 -9.77 -14.29 15.94
C PRO A 176 -8.83 -14.85 14.87
N GLU A 177 -9.35 -15.74 14.03
CA GLU A 177 -8.60 -16.21 12.87
C GLU A 177 -8.88 -15.29 11.68
N GLY A 178 -7.84 -14.89 10.97
CA GLY A 178 -7.98 -14.23 9.67
C GLY A 178 -8.68 -15.15 8.67
N SER A 179 -9.34 -14.56 7.67
CA SER A 179 -10.08 -15.33 6.66
C SER A 179 -10.35 -14.55 5.39
N VAL A 180 -11.00 -15.19 4.41
CA VAL A 180 -11.46 -14.54 3.18
C VAL A 180 -12.91 -14.90 2.91
N THR A 181 -13.80 -13.91 2.91
CA THR A 181 -15.22 -14.08 2.60
C THR A 181 -15.45 -13.93 1.10
N ILE A 182 -16.20 -14.85 0.50
CA ILE A 182 -16.57 -14.83 -0.93
C ILE A 182 -18.09 -14.81 -1.03
N VAL A 183 -18.64 -13.85 -1.78
CA VAL A 183 -20.08 -13.68 -2.01
C VAL A 183 -20.37 -13.79 -3.50
N ASP A 184 -21.27 -14.70 -3.90
CA ASP A 184 -21.82 -14.76 -5.24
C ASP A 184 -22.87 -13.65 -5.42
N VAL A 185 -22.66 -12.79 -6.41
CA VAL A 185 -23.52 -11.65 -6.74
C VAL A 185 -24.11 -11.74 -8.14
N ARG A 186 -24.11 -12.92 -8.76
CA ARG A 186 -24.73 -13.14 -10.08
C ARG A 186 -26.22 -12.85 -10.04
N LYS A 187 -26.74 -12.35 -11.16
CA LYS A 187 -28.18 -12.23 -11.41
C LYS A 187 -28.68 -13.49 -12.14
N GLN A 188 -29.72 -14.12 -11.62
CA GLN A 188 -30.46 -15.21 -12.27
C GLN A 188 -31.95 -14.87 -12.24
N ASP A 189 -32.61 -14.91 -13.39
CA ASP A 189 -34.04 -14.59 -13.54
C ASP A 189 -34.46 -13.23 -12.95
N GLY A 190 -33.56 -12.25 -12.97
CA GLY A 190 -33.78 -10.90 -12.44
C GLY A 190 -33.42 -10.72 -10.97
N GLU A 191 -33.28 -11.81 -10.21
CA GLU A 191 -32.90 -11.80 -8.80
C GLU A 191 -31.39 -11.93 -8.63
N ARG A 192 -30.83 -11.20 -7.66
CA ARG A 192 -29.39 -11.24 -7.36
C ARG A 192 -29.12 -12.23 -6.23
N SER A 193 -28.15 -13.13 -6.43
CA SER A 193 -27.63 -13.97 -5.35
C SER A 193 -26.85 -13.14 -4.33
N PHE A 194 -26.80 -13.63 -3.10
CA PHE A 194 -25.90 -13.16 -2.04
C PHE A 194 -25.44 -14.35 -1.19
N ALA A 195 -25.32 -15.52 -1.83
CA ALA A 195 -24.79 -16.71 -1.17
C ALA A 195 -23.31 -16.50 -0.88
N SER A 196 -22.89 -16.78 0.36
CA SER A 196 -21.52 -16.55 0.81
C SER A 196 -20.89 -17.77 1.45
N CYS A 197 -19.56 -17.75 1.53
CA CYS A 197 -18.75 -18.73 2.24
C CYS A 197 -17.45 -18.06 2.74
N ILE A 198 -16.80 -18.68 3.72
CA ILE A 198 -15.56 -18.17 4.33
C ILE A 198 -14.45 -19.21 4.14
N ALA A 199 -13.37 -18.80 3.49
CA ALA A 199 -12.13 -19.57 3.37
C ALA A 199 -11.20 -19.22 4.55
N ASN A 200 -10.82 -20.22 5.36
CA ASN A 200 -9.95 -20.04 6.52
C ASN A 200 -8.55 -20.63 6.31
N PHE A 201 -7.64 -20.33 7.24
CA PHE A 201 -6.24 -20.75 7.21
C PHE A 201 -5.91 -21.97 8.10
N LYS A 202 -6.88 -22.60 8.76
CA LYS A 202 -6.63 -23.69 9.74
C LYS A 202 -5.83 -24.86 9.18
N ALA A 203 -5.93 -25.12 7.87
CA ALA A 203 -5.17 -26.17 7.20
C ALA A 203 -3.64 -25.97 7.30
N PHE A 204 -3.19 -24.73 7.55
CA PHE A 204 -1.78 -24.34 7.64
C PHE A 204 -1.24 -24.36 9.07
N ASP A 205 -2.08 -24.60 10.09
CA ASP A 205 -1.63 -24.65 11.49
C ASP A 205 -0.58 -25.75 11.72
N SER A 206 -0.72 -26.87 11.01
CA SER A 206 0.27 -27.96 11.04
C SER A 206 1.53 -27.69 10.21
N GLU A 207 1.56 -26.64 9.40
CA GLU A 207 2.66 -26.29 8.48
C GLU A 207 3.53 -25.15 9.01
N ARG A 208 3.38 -24.76 10.29
CA ARG A 208 4.11 -23.62 10.88
C ARG A 208 5.62 -23.67 10.64
N ALA A 209 6.24 -24.84 10.83
CA ALA A 209 7.68 -24.98 10.69
C ALA A 209 8.12 -24.84 9.22
N GLU A 210 7.35 -25.42 8.29
CA GLU A 210 7.58 -25.34 6.85
C GLU A 210 7.41 -23.92 6.32
N LEU A 211 6.38 -23.20 6.78
CA LEU A 211 6.13 -21.81 6.41
C LEU A 211 7.25 -20.88 6.87
N ILE A 212 7.67 -21.00 8.14
CA ILE A 212 8.81 -20.25 8.68
C ILE A 212 10.08 -20.57 7.90
N ALA A 213 10.35 -21.84 7.60
CA ALA A 213 11.52 -22.24 6.82
C ALA A 213 11.48 -21.71 5.38
N ALA A 214 10.29 -21.49 4.82
CA ALA A 214 10.10 -20.91 3.49
C ALA A 214 10.19 -19.37 3.49
N GLY A 215 10.28 -18.73 4.66
CA GLY A 215 10.42 -17.28 4.80
C GLY A 215 9.12 -16.52 5.08
N VAL A 216 8.03 -17.22 5.43
CA VAL A 216 6.83 -16.59 5.99
C VAL A 216 7.14 -16.18 7.44
N ILE A 217 6.77 -14.96 7.80
CA ILE A 217 6.92 -14.46 9.16
C ILE A 217 5.71 -14.94 9.95
N VAL A 218 5.97 -15.61 11.08
CA VAL A 218 4.92 -16.05 12.00
C VAL A 218 5.35 -15.68 13.41
N ASP A 219 4.53 -14.91 14.11
CA ASP A 219 4.86 -14.44 15.45
C ASP A 219 5.07 -15.65 16.39
N PRO A 220 6.16 -15.67 17.18
CA PRO A 220 6.42 -16.74 18.14
C PRO A 220 5.37 -16.85 19.26
N SER A 221 4.60 -15.79 19.51
CA SER A 221 3.54 -15.71 20.51
C SER A 221 2.15 -16.06 19.98
N ALA A 222 1.98 -16.13 18.66
CA ALA A 222 0.72 -16.57 18.06
C ALA A 222 0.41 -18.03 18.42
N ALA A 223 -0.84 -18.30 18.79
CA ALA A 223 -1.24 -19.64 19.23
C ALA A 223 -1.40 -20.62 18.04
N THR A 224 -1.82 -20.13 16.88
CA THR A 224 -1.88 -20.89 15.63
C THR A 224 -1.39 -20.04 14.45
N VAL A 225 -1.17 -20.67 13.28
CA VAL A 225 -0.85 -19.92 12.06
C VAL A 225 -2.09 -19.16 11.59
N ALA A 226 -3.27 -19.77 11.68
CA ALA A 226 -4.51 -19.14 11.24
C ALA A 226 -4.88 -17.87 12.01
N GLN A 227 -4.42 -17.74 13.27
CA GLN A 227 -4.57 -16.52 14.06
C GLN A 227 -3.46 -15.49 13.82
N ASP A 228 -2.31 -15.91 13.30
CA ASP A 228 -1.23 -14.99 12.97
C ASP A 228 -1.45 -14.34 11.60
N LEU A 229 -2.02 -15.07 10.65
CA LEU A 229 -2.21 -14.58 9.29
C LEU A 229 -3.38 -13.59 9.23
N GLU A 230 -3.03 -12.32 9.03
CA GLU A 230 -3.91 -11.15 8.88
C GLU A 230 -3.99 -10.79 7.38
N PRO A 231 -5.10 -11.08 6.67
CA PRO A 231 -5.24 -10.75 5.24
C PRO A 231 -5.73 -9.32 5.01
N GLU A 232 -5.00 -8.57 4.19
CA GLU A 232 -5.24 -7.13 3.92
C GLU A 232 -6.00 -6.90 2.61
N TYR A 233 -5.33 -7.03 1.45
CA TYR A 233 -5.91 -6.68 0.15
C TYR A 233 -6.09 -7.87 -0.79
N PRO A 234 -7.31 -8.11 -1.32
CA PRO A 234 -7.56 -9.11 -2.34
C PRO A 234 -7.50 -8.55 -3.76
N VAL A 235 -6.90 -9.31 -4.68
CA VAL A 235 -7.10 -9.15 -6.14
C VAL A 235 -7.46 -10.48 -6.80
N ALA A 236 -8.52 -10.48 -7.61
CA ALA A 236 -8.98 -11.67 -8.30
C ALA A 236 -8.36 -11.82 -9.69
N ILE A 237 -7.97 -13.05 -10.04
CA ILE A 237 -7.54 -13.47 -11.38
C ILE A 237 -8.23 -14.81 -11.71
N GLY A 238 -9.32 -14.74 -12.47
CA GLY A 238 -10.08 -15.93 -12.85
C GLY A 238 -10.73 -16.61 -11.64
N ASN A 239 -10.33 -17.85 -11.34
CA ASN A 239 -10.82 -18.60 -10.16
C ASN A 239 -9.99 -18.32 -8.89
N ASN A 240 -8.81 -17.71 -9.03
CA ASN A 240 -7.93 -17.46 -7.90
C ASN A 240 -8.14 -16.04 -7.39
N VAL A 241 -8.03 -15.86 -6.08
CA VAL A 241 -7.84 -14.57 -5.42
C VAL A 241 -6.47 -14.59 -4.77
N TYR A 242 -5.70 -13.55 -5.01
CA TYR A 242 -4.41 -13.32 -4.36
C TYR A 242 -4.64 -12.30 -3.27
N VAL A 243 -4.31 -12.63 -2.03
CA VAL A 243 -4.56 -11.78 -0.87
C VAL A 243 -3.24 -11.53 -0.17
N THR A 244 -2.88 -10.27 0.06
CA THR A 244 -1.67 -9.92 0.82
C THR A 244 -1.83 -10.36 2.28
N LEU A 245 -0.71 -10.75 2.88
CA LEU A 245 -0.57 -11.09 4.29
C LEU A 245 0.64 -10.28 4.78
N GLN A 246 0.39 -9.01 5.12
CA GLN A 246 1.43 -7.98 5.17
C GLN A 246 2.50 -8.32 6.21
N GLU A 247 2.10 -8.51 7.46
CA GLU A 247 2.96 -8.79 8.60
C GLU A 247 3.61 -10.19 8.49
N ALA A 248 2.98 -11.08 7.72
CA ALA A 248 3.49 -12.41 7.42
C ALA A 248 4.48 -12.43 6.23
N ASN A 249 4.65 -11.30 5.53
CA ASN A 249 5.50 -11.15 4.35
C ASN A 249 5.19 -12.20 3.26
N ALA A 250 3.89 -12.39 2.98
CA ALA A 250 3.41 -13.44 2.10
C ALA A 250 2.16 -13.02 1.29
N ILE A 251 1.75 -13.88 0.37
CA ILE A 251 0.49 -13.77 -0.38
C ILE A 251 -0.28 -15.10 -0.27
N ALA A 252 -1.52 -15.07 0.18
CA ALA A 252 -2.43 -16.19 0.12
C ALA A 252 -3.05 -16.33 -1.27
N VAL A 253 -3.23 -17.57 -1.75
CA VAL A 253 -3.98 -17.88 -2.97
C VAL A 253 -5.26 -18.61 -2.58
N VAL A 254 -6.40 -17.99 -2.78
CA VAL A 254 -7.73 -18.52 -2.48
C VAL A 254 -8.43 -18.97 -3.75
N GLN A 255 -9.13 -20.10 -3.72
CA GLN A 255 -9.92 -20.59 -4.85
C GLN A 255 -11.41 -20.30 -4.64
N ILE A 256 -11.98 -19.47 -5.51
CA ILE A 256 -13.38 -19.01 -5.45
C ILE A 256 -14.35 -20.20 -5.44
N ASN A 257 -14.25 -21.08 -6.44
CA ASN A 257 -15.20 -22.19 -6.59
C ASN A 257 -15.09 -23.26 -5.49
N GLN A 258 -13.97 -23.32 -4.76
CA GLN A 258 -13.77 -24.27 -3.66
C GLN A 258 -14.00 -23.64 -2.28
N CYS A 259 -14.05 -22.31 -2.21
CA CYS A 259 -14.04 -21.55 -0.97
C CYS A 259 -12.92 -21.99 -0.01
N ARG A 260 -11.68 -21.98 -0.50
CA ARG A 260 -10.53 -22.52 0.25
C ARG A 260 -9.26 -21.72 -0.03
N VAL A 261 -8.48 -21.46 1.01
CA VAL A 261 -7.08 -21.03 0.87
C VAL A 261 -6.25 -22.22 0.36
N HIS A 262 -5.77 -22.10 -0.87
CA HIS A 262 -5.04 -23.15 -1.58
C HIS A 262 -3.57 -23.22 -1.22
N ARG A 263 -2.92 -22.05 -1.06
CA ARG A 263 -1.47 -21.92 -0.90
C ARG A 263 -1.13 -20.60 -0.21
N ILE A 264 -0.03 -20.58 0.55
CA ILE A 264 0.66 -19.37 1.00
C ILE A 264 1.96 -19.24 0.21
N MET A 265 2.21 -18.07 -0.37
CA MET A 265 3.41 -17.77 -1.17
C MET A 265 4.32 -16.84 -0.38
N PRO A 266 5.50 -17.30 0.08
CA PRO A 266 6.47 -16.41 0.73
C PRO A 266 7.09 -15.46 -0.30
N LEU A 267 7.38 -14.23 0.12
CA LEU A 267 7.99 -13.21 -0.75
C LEU A 267 9.53 -13.19 -0.67
N GLY A 268 10.09 -13.83 0.36
CA GLY A 268 11.52 -13.74 0.67
C GLY A 268 11.88 -12.36 1.23
N PHE A 269 13.16 -12.01 1.19
CA PHE A 269 13.66 -10.76 1.77
C PHE A 269 14.62 -10.06 0.81
N LYS A 270 14.55 -8.73 0.76
CA LYS A 270 15.41 -7.89 -0.08
C LYS A 270 16.78 -7.72 0.56
N GLU A 271 17.85 -8.17 -0.09
CA GLU A 271 19.22 -8.03 0.43
C GLU A 271 19.71 -6.57 0.33
N ASN A 272 19.87 -5.88 1.47
CA ASN A 272 20.34 -4.49 1.51
C ASN A 272 21.88 -4.36 1.46
N ALA A 273 22.61 -5.46 1.30
CA ALA A 273 24.04 -5.41 1.03
C ALA A 273 24.35 -4.94 -0.41
N LEU A 274 23.39 -5.08 -1.32
CA LEU A 274 23.50 -4.64 -2.71
C LEU A 274 23.36 -3.12 -2.80
N ALA A 275 24.23 -2.46 -3.56
CA ALA A 275 24.20 -1.00 -3.71
C ALA A 275 22.84 -0.47 -4.25
N LYS A 276 22.20 -1.19 -5.16
CA LYS A 276 20.86 -0.87 -5.68
C LYS A 276 19.74 -0.95 -4.63
N ASN A 277 20.00 -1.60 -3.50
CA ASN A 277 19.05 -1.81 -2.40
C ASN A 277 19.47 -1.01 -1.15
N SER A 278 20.36 -0.02 -1.30
CA SER A 278 20.71 0.89 -0.21
C SER A 278 19.49 1.64 0.30
N LEU A 279 19.44 1.95 1.58
CA LEU A 279 18.36 2.69 2.21
C LEU A 279 18.91 3.72 3.19
N ASP A 280 18.12 4.73 3.51
CA ASP A 280 18.46 5.60 4.64
C ASP A 280 18.02 4.93 5.95
N THR A 281 18.91 4.80 6.93
CA THR A 281 18.65 3.99 8.13
C THR A 281 18.53 4.80 9.41
N SER A 282 18.72 6.12 9.35
CA SER A 282 18.71 6.99 10.52
C SER A 282 18.27 8.40 10.18
N ASP A 283 17.78 9.11 11.21
CA ASP A 283 17.40 10.52 11.23
C ASP A 283 18.39 11.35 12.09
N ARG A 284 19.62 10.84 12.31
CA ARG A 284 20.60 11.36 13.30
C ARG A 284 22.03 11.50 12.82
N GLU A 285 22.32 11.38 11.52
CA GLU A 285 23.69 11.38 10.96
C GLU A 285 24.53 12.59 11.38
N ILE A 286 23.90 13.75 11.63
CA ILE A 286 24.59 15.00 11.98
C ILE A 286 24.66 15.17 13.51
N SER A 287 23.53 15.00 14.20
CA SER A 287 23.43 15.10 15.67
C SER A 287 22.26 14.29 16.20
N ASN A 288 22.13 14.20 17.52
CA ASN A 288 20.99 13.55 18.20
C ASN A 288 19.59 14.14 17.88
N SER A 289 19.52 15.17 17.06
CA SER A 289 18.32 15.91 16.68
C SER A 289 18.27 16.24 15.18
N LYS A 290 19.25 15.79 14.38
CA LYS A 290 19.38 16.16 12.96
C LYS A 290 19.97 15.03 12.11
N GLY A 291 19.26 14.65 11.05
CA GLY A 291 19.71 13.71 10.03
C GLY A 291 20.25 14.39 8.77
N ARG A 292 20.67 13.56 7.82
CA ARG A 292 20.96 13.93 6.42
C ARG A 292 20.65 12.73 5.54
N ILE A 293 20.21 12.97 4.31
CA ILE A 293 20.04 11.90 3.33
C ILE A 293 21.33 11.10 3.18
N LEU A 294 21.33 9.84 3.60
CA LEU A 294 22.48 8.95 3.53
C LEU A 294 22.07 7.50 3.25
N LEU A 295 21.77 7.25 1.97
CA LEU A 295 21.52 5.90 1.48
C LEU A 295 22.77 5.02 1.62
N ARG A 296 22.63 3.93 2.37
CA ARG A 296 23.71 2.98 2.68
C ARG A 296 23.28 1.56 2.39
N ASN A 297 24.20 0.77 1.86
CA ASN A 297 24.08 -0.67 1.84
C ASN A 297 24.75 -1.26 3.09
N TRP A 298 24.13 -2.27 3.68
CA TRP A 298 24.57 -2.90 4.92
C TRP A 298 24.63 -4.42 4.75
N THR A 299 25.77 -5.04 5.09
CA THR A 299 25.86 -6.50 5.11
C THR A 299 24.91 -7.07 6.17
N ASN A 300 24.26 -8.18 5.86
CA ASN A 300 23.33 -8.90 6.74
C ASN A 300 22.08 -8.11 7.17
N LEU A 301 21.79 -6.97 6.55
CA LEU A 301 20.49 -6.31 6.63
C LEU A 301 19.63 -6.74 5.45
N TYR A 302 18.38 -7.07 5.74
CA TYR A 302 17.37 -7.41 4.74
C TYR A 302 16.09 -6.60 4.98
N GLY A 303 15.35 -6.28 3.92
CA GLY A 303 14.02 -5.68 4.01
C GLY A 303 12.96 -6.75 3.78
N ALA A 304 11.98 -6.86 4.68
CA ALA A 304 10.81 -7.68 4.44
C ALA A 304 9.89 -6.96 3.43
N TYR A 305 9.34 -7.66 2.45
CA TYR A 305 8.50 -7.01 1.44
C TYR A 305 7.19 -6.49 2.04
N GLN A 306 6.56 -7.26 2.92
CA GLN A 306 5.39 -6.85 3.71
C GLN A 306 4.41 -5.96 2.93
N PRO A 307 3.78 -6.53 1.89
CA PRO A 307 2.93 -5.73 1.04
C PRO A 307 1.60 -5.45 1.70
N ASP A 308 1.20 -4.19 1.70
CA ASP A 308 -0.16 -3.78 2.05
C ASP A 308 -1.07 -4.08 0.83
N SER A 309 -1.15 -3.16 -0.13
CA SER A 309 -2.04 -3.34 -1.29
C SER A 309 -1.47 -4.20 -2.43
N ILE A 310 -2.38 -4.76 -3.24
CA ILE A 310 -2.06 -5.59 -4.40
C ILE A 310 -2.92 -5.25 -5.62
N ALA A 311 -2.30 -5.23 -6.80
CA ALA A 311 -2.97 -5.07 -8.08
C ALA A 311 -2.61 -6.20 -9.05
N ALA A 312 -3.41 -6.37 -10.10
CA ALA A 312 -3.14 -7.32 -11.17
C ALA A 312 -3.39 -6.71 -12.55
N PHE A 313 -2.58 -7.09 -13.53
CA PHE A 313 -2.75 -6.66 -14.92
C PHE A 313 -2.24 -7.70 -15.91
N GLU A 314 -2.77 -7.67 -17.13
CA GLU A 314 -2.23 -8.43 -18.25
C GLU A 314 -1.17 -7.61 -19.00
N ALA A 315 0.03 -8.16 -19.15
CA ALA A 315 1.11 -7.53 -19.90
C ALA A 315 1.03 -7.84 -21.40
N GLY A 316 1.86 -7.18 -22.20
CA GLY A 316 1.86 -7.35 -23.66
C GLY A 316 2.23 -8.77 -24.16
N ASP A 317 2.76 -9.63 -23.28
CA ASP A 317 3.03 -11.04 -23.57
C ASP A 317 1.82 -11.97 -23.31
N GLY A 318 0.67 -11.40 -22.93
CA GLY A 318 -0.57 -12.12 -22.66
C GLY A 318 -0.60 -12.84 -21.30
N LYS A 319 0.37 -12.59 -20.42
CA LYS A 319 0.38 -13.14 -19.06
C LYS A 319 -0.11 -12.11 -18.05
N THR A 320 -0.74 -12.62 -16.99
CA THR A 320 -1.14 -11.80 -15.84
C THR A 320 -0.01 -11.74 -14.81
N TYR A 321 0.24 -10.54 -14.33
CA TYR A 321 1.22 -10.22 -13.28
C TYR A 321 0.51 -9.59 -12.09
N LEU A 322 1.09 -9.78 -10.92
CA LEU A 322 0.72 -9.13 -9.66
C LEU A 322 1.70 -7.99 -9.39
N LEU A 323 1.21 -6.89 -8.82
CA LEU A 323 2.07 -5.86 -8.23
C LEU A 323 1.71 -5.67 -6.78
N THR A 324 2.70 -5.44 -5.94
CA THR A 324 2.52 -5.19 -4.51
C THR A 324 3.19 -3.89 -4.10
N ALA A 325 2.53 -3.13 -3.23
CA ALA A 325 3.10 -1.96 -2.58
C ALA A 325 3.73 -2.40 -1.26
N ASN A 326 5.07 -2.31 -1.15
CA ASN A 326 5.84 -2.93 -0.07
C ASN A 326 6.02 -1.92 1.10
N GLU A 327 4.91 -1.58 1.75
CA GLU A 327 4.79 -0.53 2.77
C GLU A 327 5.60 -0.85 4.03
N GLY A 328 5.08 -1.77 4.85
CA GLY A 328 5.86 -2.51 5.82
C GLY A 328 5.33 -2.50 7.22
N ASP A 329 4.11 -2.95 7.48
CA ASP A 329 3.55 -2.76 8.81
C ASP A 329 4.06 -3.71 9.91
N ALA A 330 3.88 -3.29 11.16
CA ALA A 330 4.32 -4.03 12.33
C ALA A 330 3.11 -4.45 13.16
N ARG A 331 3.21 -5.62 13.80
CA ARG A 331 2.21 -6.00 14.80
C ARG A 331 2.37 -5.14 16.03
N ASP A 332 1.30 -4.45 16.37
CA ASP A 332 1.24 -3.64 17.57
C ASP A 332 1.17 -4.48 18.85
N PRO A 333 1.67 -3.94 19.98
CA PRO A 333 1.55 -4.60 21.27
C PRO A 333 0.10 -4.64 21.74
N VAL A 334 -0.48 -5.83 21.80
CA VAL A 334 -1.86 -6.06 22.26
C VAL A 334 -1.90 -7.08 23.39
N GLY A 335 -2.47 -6.68 24.54
CA GLY A 335 -2.59 -7.55 25.71
C GLY A 335 -1.24 -8.03 26.24
N THR A 336 -0.89 -9.30 25.99
CA THR A 336 0.41 -9.89 26.37
C THR A 336 1.39 -10.02 25.20
N ARG A 337 0.97 -9.69 23.96
CA ARG A 337 1.86 -9.66 22.79
C ARG A 337 2.74 -8.41 22.88
N PRO A 338 4.07 -8.54 22.80
CA PRO A 338 4.99 -7.41 22.95
C PRO A 338 5.11 -6.50 21.71
N GLY A 339 4.43 -6.84 20.61
CA GLY A 339 4.62 -6.24 19.29
C GLY A 339 5.81 -6.85 18.53
N SER A 340 5.83 -6.67 17.20
CA SER A 340 6.85 -7.32 16.34
C SER A 340 8.10 -6.47 16.13
N ALA A 341 8.05 -5.15 16.31
CA ALA A 341 9.11 -4.23 15.95
C ALA A 341 9.87 -3.65 17.16
N LEU A 342 11.20 -3.58 17.05
CA LEU A 342 12.08 -2.86 17.97
C LEU A 342 13.16 -2.11 17.20
N ARG A 343 13.66 -1.01 17.78
CA ARG A 343 14.89 -0.39 17.30
C ARG A 343 16.08 -1.32 17.52
N VAL A 344 17.04 -1.31 16.61
CA VAL A 344 18.26 -2.13 16.71
C VAL A 344 18.99 -1.97 18.05
N LYS A 345 19.10 -0.74 18.56
CA LYS A 345 19.78 -0.47 19.85
C LYS A 345 19.03 -0.99 21.08
N ASP A 346 17.73 -1.20 20.94
CA ASP A 346 16.82 -1.63 21.99
C ASP A 346 16.57 -3.16 21.92
N LEU A 347 17.24 -3.87 21.00
CA LEU A 347 17.17 -5.32 20.88
C LEU A 347 17.68 -6.02 22.16
N PRO A 348 17.08 -7.16 22.53
CA PRO A 348 17.43 -7.88 23.77
C PRO A 348 18.80 -8.58 23.72
N LEU A 349 19.39 -8.71 22.53
CA LEU A 349 20.72 -9.30 22.32
C LEU A 349 21.55 -8.35 21.47
N PRO A 350 22.88 -8.34 21.62
CA PRO A 350 23.75 -7.52 20.78
C PRO A 350 23.77 -8.02 19.33
N LEU A 351 24.29 -7.17 18.44
CA LEU A 351 24.65 -7.58 17.08
C LEU A 351 25.89 -8.49 17.14
N CYS A 352 25.92 -9.53 16.29
CA CYS A 352 27.07 -10.42 16.23
C CYS A 352 28.32 -9.64 15.76
N PRO A 353 29.49 -9.84 16.40
CA PRO A 353 30.71 -9.11 16.04
C PRO A 353 31.06 -9.24 14.55
N GLY A 354 31.16 -8.10 13.86
CA GLY A 354 31.53 -8.05 12.44
C GLY A 354 30.44 -8.47 11.45
N ALA A 355 29.21 -8.76 11.90
CA ALA A 355 28.13 -9.15 10.99
C ALA A 355 27.65 -7.97 10.12
N PHE A 356 27.66 -6.75 10.64
CA PHE A 356 27.12 -5.57 9.96
C PHE A 356 28.24 -4.60 9.59
N SER A 357 28.30 -4.26 8.31
CA SER A 357 29.28 -3.32 7.77
C SER A 357 28.68 -2.54 6.61
N SER A 358 29.10 -1.28 6.49
CA SER A 358 28.82 -0.42 5.35
C SER A 358 30.06 0.40 5.05
N ALA A 359 30.37 0.62 3.76
CA ALA A 359 31.50 1.46 3.36
C ALA A 359 31.36 2.92 3.84
N ASN A 360 30.11 3.35 4.09
CA ASN A 360 29.76 4.71 4.51
C ASN A 360 29.20 4.75 5.95
N ALA A 361 29.54 3.77 6.80
CA ALA A 361 29.19 3.79 8.21
C ALA A 361 29.83 4.98 8.94
N ILE A 362 29.11 5.59 9.87
CA ILE A 362 29.61 6.68 10.71
C ILE A 362 30.15 6.09 12.01
N GLY A 363 31.48 6.07 12.16
CA GLY A 363 32.13 5.39 13.29
C GLY A 363 32.23 3.87 13.09
N SER A 364 32.65 3.15 14.13
CA SER A 364 32.90 1.71 14.07
C SER A 364 31.74 0.85 14.58
N ASP A 365 30.77 1.44 15.29
CA ASP A 365 29.66 0.72 15.88
C ASP A 365 28.44 0.75 14.93
N PRO A 366 28.02 -0.38 14.35
CA PRO A 366 26.81 -0.44 13.52
C PRO A 366 25.53 -0.11 14.30
N ALA A 367 25.49 -0.35 15.62
CA ALA A 367 24.34 -0.06 16.47
C ALA A 367 24.28 1.41 16.96
N ASP A 368 25.22 2.26 16.52
CA ASP A 368 25.16 3.70 16.77
C ASP A 368 23.89 4.32 16.18
N ASP A 369 23.31 5.31 16.87
CA ASP A 369 22.10 6.02 16.42
C ASP A 369 22.27 6.66 15.03
N ARG A 370 23.49 6.98 14.61
CA ARG A 370 23.83 7.52 13.28
C ARG A 370 23.87 6.45 12.18
N ASN A 371 23.79 5.17 12.55
CA ASN A 371 23.88 4.01 11.67
C ASN A 371 22.56 3.22 11.70
N LEU A 372 22.56 1.99 12.23
CA LEU A 372 21.38 1.13 12.31
C LEU A 372 20.65 1.28 13.65
N GLY A 373 21.26 1.90 14.67
CA GLY A 373 20.77 1.87 16.05
C GLY A 373 19.31 2.27 16.22
N ARG A 374 18.81 3.18 15.38
CA ARG A 374 17.42 3.65 15.42
C ARG A 374 16.47 2.92 14.48
N LEU A 375 17.00 2.18 13.51
CA LEU A 375 16.19 1.46 12.52
C LEU A 375 15.27 0.47 13.24
N ASN A 376 13.97 0.56 12.97
CA ASN A 376 13.01 -0.45 13.40
C ASN A 376 13.20 -1.75 12.59
N VAL A 377 13.23 -2.86 13.31
CA VAL A 377 13.42 -4.20 12.76
C VAL A 377 12.46 -5.20 13.40
N ILE A 378 12.17 -6.28 12.68
CA ILE A 378 11.35 -7.40 13.15
C ILE A 378 12.15 -8.17 14.22
N ALA A 379 11.81 -7.92 15.47
CA ALA A 379 12.66 -8.20 16.63
C ALA A 379 12.87 -9.70 16.90
N HIS A 380 11.94 -10.56 16.47
CA HIS A 380 12.02 -12.00 16.72
C HIS A 380 12.84 -12.76 15.67
N LEU A 381 13.28 -12.11 14.58
CA LEU A 381 14.05 -12.72 13.50
C LEU A 381 15.57 -12.50 13.66
N GLY A 382 16.37 -13.27 12.91
CA GLY A 382 17.80 -13.01 12.70
C GLY A 382 18.77 -13.38 13.84
N LYS A 383 18.26 -13.97 14.93
CA LYS A 383 19.07 -14.50 16.04
C LYS A 383 19.89 -15.71 15.59
N ASN A 384 21.16 -15.75 16.01
CA ASN A 384 22.08 -16.87 15.80
C ASN A 384 23.12 -16.90 16.95
N LYS A 385 24.13 -17.76 16.83
CA LYS A 385 25.29 -17.80 17.74
C LYS A 385 26.54 -17.23 17.07
N ASP A 386 27.32 -16.44 17.81
CA ASP A 386 28.65 -16.00 17.39
C ASP A 386 29.67 -17.15 17.40
N SER A 387 30.91 -16.87 16.98
CA SER A 387 32.00 -17.85 16.97
C SER A 387 32.37 -18.41 18.36
N ASN A 388 31.93 -17.75 19.44
CA ASN A 388 32.15 -18.16 20.82
C ASN A 388 30.93 -18.87 21.42
N GLY A 389 29.84 -19.02 20.66
CA GLY A 389 28.60 -19.66 21.08
C GLY A 389 27.61 -18.74 21.81
N ASN A 390 27.87 -17.42 21.88
CA ASN A 390 26.94 -16.47 22.49
C ASN A 390 25.81 -16.13 21.53
N GLU A 391 24.59 -15.96 22.05
CA GLU A 391 23.45 -15.52 21.26
C GLU A 391 23.57 -14.05 20.87
N CYS A 392 23.31 -13.75 19.60
CA CYS A 392 23.36 -12.41 19.02
C CYS A 392 22.50 -12.34 17.76
N TYR A 393 22.24 -11.15 17.25
CA TYR A 393 21.62 -10.97 15.94
C TYR A 393 22.68 -11.05 14.84
N ALA A 394 22.61 -12.08 14.00
CA ALA A 394 23.49 -12.24 12.84
C ALA A 394 22.91 -11.60 11.57
N HIS A 395 21.58 -11.43 11.55
CA HIS A 395 20.84 -10.75 10.51
C HIS A 395 19.83 -9.78 11.14
N LEU A 396 19.50 -8.73 10.41
CA LEU A 396 18.41 -7.80 10.75
C LEU A 396 17.42 -7.76 9.59
N TYR A 397 16.14 -7.58 9.94
CA TYR A 397 15.04 -7.52 8.99
C TYR A 397 14.29 -6.21 9.22
N SER A 398 14.48 -5.21 8.36
CA SER A 398 13.73 -3.96 8.44
C SER A 398 12.27 -4.20 8.07
N LEU A 399 11.40 -3.39 8.68
CA LEU A 399 10.03 -3.26 8.26
C LEU A 399 9.95 -2.66 6.86
N GLY A 400 9.19 -3.31 5.99
CA GLY A 400 8.99 -2.88 4.62
C GLY A 400 10.24 -2.96 3.74
N ALA A 401 9.98 -3.08 2.43
CA ALA A 401 11.03 -3.03 1.44
C ALA A 401 11.11 -1.66 0.78
N ARG A 402 10.32 -0.64 1.18
CA ARG A 402 10.42 0.75 0.66
C ARG A 402 10.34 0.82 -0.88
N SER A 403 9.53 -0.04 -1.47
CA SER A 403 9.52 -0.34 -2.90
C SER A 403 8.13 -0.82 -3.35
N PHE A 404 7.97 -1.06 -4.64
CA PHE A 404 6.95 -1.95 -5.17
C PHE A 404 7.59 -3.11 -5.93
N SER A 405 6.91 -4.25 -5.95
CA SER A 405 7.33 -5.48 -6.65
C SER A 405 6.39 -5.81 -7.81
N ILE A 406 6.89 -6.55 -8.81
CA ILE A 406 6.08 -7.21 -9.82
C ILE A 406 6.37 -8.72 -9.78
N LEU A 407 5.34 -9.53 -9.68
CA LEU A 407 5.41 -10.98 -9.61
C LEU A 407 4.61 -11.64 -10.73
N THR A 408 5.03 -12.80 -11.18
CA THR A 408 4.12 -13.71 -11.91
C THR A 408 3.09 -14.29 -10.95
N ASN A 409 1.98 -14.78 -11.50
CA ASN A 409 0.87 -15.34 -10.73
C ASN A 409 1.19 -16.66 -9.98
N ASP A 410 2.37 -17.25 -10.16
CA ASP A 410 2.91 -18.39 -9.40
C ASP A 410 3.84 -17.96 -8.25
N GLY A 411 4.07 -16.65 -8.08
CA GLY A 411 4.82 -16.05 -6.98
C GLY A 411 6.27 -15.72 -7.28
N LYS A 412 6.73 -15.84 -8.54
CA LYS A 412 8.10 -15.43 -8.88
C LYS A 412 8.19 -13.93 -9.08
N MET A 413 8.98 -13.26 -8.25
CA MET A 413 9.34 -11.86 -8.46
C MET A 413 10.15 -11.68 -9.76
N VAL A 414 9.66 -10.82 -10.65
CA VAL A 414 10.30 -10.48 -11.93
C VAL A 414 10.89 -9.08 -11.94
N PHE A 415 10.43 -8.21 -11.05
CA PHE A 415 10.93 -6.86 -10.84
C PHE A 415 10.71 -6.43 -9.39
N ASP A 416 11.63 -5.62 -8.89
CA ASP A 416 11.52 -4.86 -7.66
C ASP A 416 12.16 -3.50 -7.93
N SER A 417 11.51 -2.42 -7.49
CA SER A 417 12.02 -1.04 -7.67
C SER A 417 13.22 -0.72 -6.78
N ALA A 418 13.68 -1.68 -5.96
CA ALA A 418 14.91 -1.59 -5.21
C ALA A 418 14.90 -0.39 -4.25
N HIS A 419 15.80 0.59 -4.40
CA HIS A 419 15.78 1.83 -3.60
C HIS A 419 15.19 3.04 -4.35
N GLU A 420 14.60 2.83 -5.53
CA GLU A 420 14.32 3.95 -6.44
C GLU A 420 13.41 5.01 -5.82
N PHE A 421 12.48 4.67 -4.94
CA PHE A 421 11.63 5.66 -4.28
C PHE A 421 12.45 6.67 -3.47
N GLU A 422 13.30 6.19 -2.56
CA GLU A 422 14.19 7.07 -1.79
C GLU A 422 15.19 7.79 -2.71
N GLU A 423 15.76 7.12 -3.70
CA GLU A 423 16.68 7.75 -4.66
C GLU A 423 16.01 8.90 -5.44
N LYS A 424 14.79 8.70 -5.96
CA LYS A 424 14.07 9.72 -6.72
C LYS A 424 13.65 10.88 -5.83
N ILE A 425 13.11 10.61 -4.63
CA ILE A 425 12.74 11.66 -3.69
C ILE A 425 13.98 12.46 -3.28
N ALA A 426 15.10 11.79 -2.96
CA ALA A 426 16.35 12.46 -2.62
C ALA A 426 16.85 13.39 -3.73
N ASN A 427 16.81 12.95 -4.99
CA ASN A 427 17.21 13.76 -6.15
C ASN A 427 16.32 14.99 -6.38
N LEU A 428 15.05 14.92 -5.97
CA LEU A 428 14.10 16.02 -6.08
C LEU A 428 14.14 16.96 -4.86
N THR A 429 14.72 16.51 -3.74
CA THR A 429 14.72 17.19 -2.45
C THR A 429 15.91 18.11 -2.30
N CYS A 430 15.67 19.33 -1.82
CA CYS A 430 16.74 20.25 -1.45
C CYS A 430 17.65 19.65 -0.35
N PRO A 431 18.98 19.58 -0.54
CA PRO A 431 19.87 19.03 0.47
C PRO A 431 19.86 19.85 1.77
N VAL A 432 19.97 19.18 2.92
CA VAL A 432 19.94 19.83 4.26
C VAL A 432 21.00 20.93 4.38
N VAL A 433 22.18 20.74 3.79
CA VAL A 433 23.31 21.68 3.82
C VAL A 433 23.19 22.84 2.81
N ALA A 434 22.23 22.79 1.88
CA ALA A 434 22.07 23.84 0.88
C ALA A 434 21.50 25.12 1.51
N THR A 435 22.03 26.28 1.09
CA THR A 435 21.55 27.60 1.53
C THR A 435 20.47 28.19 0.61
N ASP A 436 20.34 27.66 -0.62
CA ASP A 436 19.31 28.04 -1.60
C ASP A 436 18.64 26.76 -2.13
N CYS A 437 17.32 26.70 -2.04
CA CYS A 437 16.51 25.55 -2.48
C CYS A 437 15.72 25.81 -3.77
N ARG A 438 15.85 26.99 -4.41
CA ARG A 438 15.05 27.35 -5.59
C ARG A 438 15.24 26.44 -6.81
N ALA A 439 16.33 25.68 -6.84
CA ALA A 439 16.63 24.73 -7.91
C ALA A 439 15.98 23.34 -7.71
N TYR A 440 15.35 23.10 -6.56
CA TYR A 440 14.80 21.78 -6.20
C TYR A 440 13.26 21.81 -6.20
N PRO A 441 12.60 20.81 -6.81
CA PRO A 441 11.14 20.70 -6.78
C PRO A 441 10.58 20.49 -5.37
N LEU A 442 11.32 19.81 -4.49
CA LEU A 442 10.89 19.52 -3.13
C LEU A 442 11.78 20.24 -2.10
N PRO A 443 11.20 20.75 -1.00
CA PRO A 443 11.96 21.38 0.07
C PRO A 443 12.65 20.31 0.92
N LYS A 444 13.57 20.74 1.81
CA LYS A 444 14.40 19.84 2.62
C LYS A 444 13.57 18.76 3.32
N GLN A 445 12.44 19.16 3.88
CA GLN A 445 11.56 18.35 4.72
C GLN A 445 10.94 17.14 4.02
N ALA A 446 10.93 17.11 2.68
CA ALA A 446 10.19 16.11 1.93
C ALA A 446 10.82 14.71 1.95
N PHE A 447 12.12 14.57 2.16
CA PHE A 447 12.72 13.24 2.18
C PHE A 447 12.31 12.46 3.44
N ASN A 448 11.76 11.26 3.27
CA ASN A 448 11.24 10.38 4.33
C ASN A 448 10.46 11.15 5.41
N ALA A 449 9.55 12.00 4.96
CA ALA A 449 8.76 12.87 5.81
C ALA A 449 7.55 12.12 6.39
N ASN A 450 7.23 12.32 7.67
CA ASN A 450 5.92 11.96 8.21
C ASN A 450 4.83 12.98 7.77
N HIS A 451 3.55 12.70 8.01
CA HIS A 451 2.45 13.60 7.64
C HIS A 451 2.54 14.95 8.34
N THR A 452 3.15 15.02 9.52
CA THR A 452 3.30 16.25 10.32
C THR A 452 4.52 17.11 9.92
N ASN A 453 5.40 16.61 9.05
CA ASN A 453 6.69 17.23 8.69
C ASN A 453 6.62 18.42 7.71
N ASN A 454 5.89 19.50 8.05
CA ASN A 454 5.90 20.75 7.26
C ASN A 454 6.82 21.84 7.84
N SER A 455 7.32 22.71 6.97
CA SER A 455 8.27 23.77 7.33
C SER A 455 7.67 24.88 8.18
N ALA A 456 6.38 25.19 8.00
CA ALA A 456 5.69 26.30 8.65
C ALA A 456 5.06 25.94 10.01
N GLY A 457 5.35 24.73 10.52
CA GLY A 457 4.80 24.22 11.76
C GLY A 457 4.32 22.80 11.56
N SER A 458 4.81 21.92 12.41
CA SER A 458 4.24 20.60 12.64
C SER A 458 2.93 20.73 13.43
N GLU A 459 2.28 19.61 13.64
CA GLU A 459 1.36 19.46 14.75
C GLU A 459 1.95 20.07 16.05
N PRO A 460 1.20 20.93 16.78
CA PRO A 460 1.69 21.50 18.03
C PRO A 460 1.96 20.42 19.09
N GLY A 461 3.05 20.56 19.84
CA GLY A 461 3.41 19.58 20.89
C GLY A 461 4.20 18.35 20.43
N VAL A 462 4.36 18.13 19.12
CA VAL A 462 5.25 17.09 18.58
C VAL A 462 6.70 17.59 18.55
N SER A 463 7.61 16.82 19.19
CA SER A 463 9.06 17.07 19.18
C SER A 463 9.63 16.83 17.78
N ASN A 464 9.79 17.90 17.00
CA ASN A 464 10.22 17.86 15.61
C ASN A 464 11.66 17.35 15.37
N SER A 465 11.79 16.22 14.69
CA SER A 465 12.66 16.21 13.50
C SER A 465 11.77 16.59 12.32
N THR A 466 11.93 17.79 11.76
CA THR A 466 11.15 18.22 10.57
C THR A 466 11.68 17.63 9.27
N PHE A 467 12.79 16.90 9.34
CA PHE A 467 13.46 16.25 8.24
C PHE A 467 13.57 14.76 8.54
N ASP A 468 13.48 13.92 7.50
CA ASP A 468 13.81 12.48 7.49
C ASP A 468 13.28 11.61 8.64
N SER A 469 12.14 12.00 9.22
CA SER A 469 11.56 11.36 10.42
C SER A 469 11.06 9.93 10.23
N ARG A 470 11.06 9.42 8.99
CA ARG A 470 10.73 8.03 8.66
C ARG A 470 11.94 7.21 8.20
N SER A 471 13.14 7.80 8.11
CA SER A 471 14.36 7.07 7.70
C SER A 471 14.74 5.96 8.69
N ASP A 472 14.56 6.18 9.99
CA ASP A 472 14.75 5.15 11.02
C ASP A 472 13.58 4.14 11.11
N ASP A 473 12.59 4.24 10.23
CA ASP A 473 11.38 3.41 10.24
C ASP A 473 11.10 2.79 8.85
N LYS A 474 9.92 3.03 8.27
CA LYS A 474 9.47 2.44 7.00
C LYS A 474 9.78 3.32 5.75
N GLY A 475 10.43 4.47 5.93
CA GLY A 475 10.93 5.32 4.84
C GLY A 475 9.82 6.03 4.04
N PRO A 476 9.67 5.78 2.72
CA PRO A 476 8.67 6.43 1.89
C PRO A 476 7.25 5.83 2.00
N GLU A 477 7.08 4.63 2.56
CA GLU A 477 5.79 3.96 2.83
C GLU A 477 4.83 3.88 1.63
N PRO A 478 5.13 3.01 0.65
CA PRO A 478 4.22 2.76 -0.46
C PRO A 478 3.04 1.89 -0.04
N GLU A 479 1.93 2.54 0.24
CA GLU A 479 0.67 1.95 0.74
C GLU A 479 -0.14 1.32 -0.39
N ALA A 480 -0.50 2.15 -1.38
CA ALA A 480 -1.58 1.81 -2.27
C ALA A 480 -1.13 1.72 -3.72
N ILE A 481 -1.57 0.68 -4.45
CA ILE A 481 -1.18 0.44 -5.85
C ILE A 481 -2.37 0.14 -6.76
N VAL A 482 -2.41 0.83 -7.91
CA VAL A 482 -3.31 0.50 -9.02
C VAL A 482 -2.58 0.50 -10.35
N VAL A 483 -3.10 -0.26 -11.33
CA VAL A 483 -2.57 -0.31 -12.68
C VAL A 483 -3.62 0.14 -13.68
N GLY A 484 -3.22 1.01 -14.60
CA GLY A 484 -4.07 1.52 -15.66
C GLY A 484 -3.39 1.44 -17.03
N ARG A 485 -4.18 1.17 -18.06
CA ARG A 485 -3.71 1.23 -19.45
C ARG A 485 -3.96 2.63 -20.01
N VAL A 486 -2.91 3.28 -20.50
CA VAL A 486 -3.00 4.57 -21.20
C VAL A 486 -2.38 4.40 -22.57
N GLY A 487 -3.24 4.46 -23.60
CA GLY A 487 -2.85 4.12 -24.96
C GLY A 487 -2.37 2.66 -25.07
N ALA A 488 -1.13 2.48 -25.53
CA ALA A 488 -0.52 1.15 -25.68
C ALA A 488 0.28 0.68 -24.46
N ARG A 489 0.38 1.51 -23.41
CA ARG A 489 1.25 1.27 -22.25
C ARG A 489 0.44 0.99 -20.99
N ASN A 490 0.99 0.14 -20.13
CA ASN A 490 0.49 -0.08 -18.77
C ASN A 490 1.32 0.76 -17.80
N TYR A 491 0.64 1.51 -16.93
CA TYR A 491 1.27 2.31 -15.89
C TYR A 491 0.80 1.86 -14.51
N ALA A 492 1.74 1.70 -13.60
CA ALA A 492 1.46 1.54 -12.18
C ALA A 492 1.50 2.90 -11.49
N PHE A 493 0.53 3.14 -10.62
CA PHE A 493 0.42 4.32 -9.77
C PHE A 493 0.50 3.83 -8.31
N ILE A 494 1.49 4.34 -7.58
CA ILE A 494 1.79 3.92 -6.22
C ILE A 494 1.68 5.14 -5.29
N GLY A 495 0.72 5.14 -4.37
CA GLY A 495 0.57 6.15 -3.33
C GLY A 495 1.62 5.97 -2.24
N LEU A 496 2.19 7.07 -1.76
CA LEU A 496 3.12 7.08 -0.62
C LEU A 496 2.42 7.73 0.57
N GLU A 497 2.03 6.96 1.57
CA GLU A 497 1.14 7.40 2.66
C GLU A 497 1.79 8.50 3.50
N ARG A 498 3.05 8.33 3.94
CA ARG A 498 3.75 9.35 4.76
C ARG A 498 4.13 10.63 4.02
N VAL A 499 5.13 10.55 3.15
CA VAL A 499 5.65 11.75 2.44
C VAL A 499 4.57 12.38 1.54
N GLY A 500 3.61 11.58 1.11
CA GLY A 500 2.54 11.95 0.20
C GLY A 500 2.92 11.76 -1.26
N GLY A 501 1.93 11.93 -2.13
CA GLY A 501 2.10 11.89 -3.57
C GLY A 501 2.08 10.48 -4.17
N VAL A 502 2.21 10.44 -5.49
CA VAL A 502 2.07 9.24 -6.32
C VAL A 502 3.31 9.03 -7.17
N MET A 503 3.93 7.87 -7.03
CA MET A 503 4.96 7.36 -7.94
C MET A 503 4.30 6.74 -9.17
N VAL A 504 4.84 7.03 -10.35
CA VAL A 504 4.34 6.51 -11.63
C VAL A 504 5.43 5.71 -12.32
N TYR A 505 5.12 4.47 -12.68
CA TYR A 505 6.01 3.56 -13.38
C TYR A 505 5.36 3.05 -14.66
N ASP A 506 6.13 2.98 -15.74
CA ASP A 506 5.73 2.19 -16.90
C ASP A 506 6.05 0.72 -16.60
N VAL A 507 5.01 -0.11 -16.63
CA VAL A 507 5.08 -1.55 -16.34
C VAL A 507 4.69 -2.39 -17.57
N THR A 508 4.68 -1.78 -18.76
CA THR A 508 4.31 -2.43 -20.02
C THR A 508 5.14 -3.69 -20.29
N THR A 509 6.43 -3.64 -19.92
CA THR A 509 7.32 -4.80 -19.90
C THR A 509 7.72 -5.09 -18.45
N PRO A 510 7.06 -6.04 -17.76
CA PRO A 510 7.21 -6.24 -16.32
C PRO A 510 8.65 -6.33 -15.80
N ALA A 511 9.51 -7.12 -16.45
CA ALA A 511 10.91 -7.28 -16.05
C ALA A 511 11.81 -6.06 -16.33
N HIS A 512 11.28 -5.06 -17.02
CA HIS A 512 11.96 -3.82 -17.41
C HIS A 512 11.10 -2.59 -17.08
N ALA A 513 10.33 -2.66 -15.99
CA ALA A 513 9.60 -1.51 -15.49
C ALA A 513 10.55 -0.35 -15.19
N PHE A 514 10.09 0.89 -15.39
CA PHE A 514 10.92 2.06 -15.16
C PHE A 514 10.11 3.26 -14.66
N PHE A 515 10.75 4.07 -13.82
CA PHE A 515 10.21 5.30 -13.27
C PHE A 515 9.84 6.31 -14.37
N VAL A 516 8.66 6.90 -14.26
CA VAL A 516 8.13 7.94 -15.17
C VAL A 516 8.12 9.29 -14.46
N SER A 517 7.45 9.39 -13.32
CA SER A 517 7.30 10.63 -12.57
C SER A 517 6.94 10.38 -11.11
N TYR A 518 7.18 11.38 -10.27
CA TYR A 518 6.64 11.47 -8.91
C TYR A 518 5.88 12.79 -8.80
N VAL A 519 4.63 12.73 -8.37
CA VAL A 519 3.79 13.92 -8.25
C VAL A 519 3.24 14.00 -6.83
N ASN A 520 3.54 15.10 -6.14
CA ASN A 520 3.10 15.34 -4.77
C ASN A 520 2.44 16.73 -4.69
N PHE A 521 1.20 16.78 -4.22
CA PHE A 521 0.40 18.00 -4.09
C PHE A 521 0.41 18.58 -2.67
N ARG A 522 1.20 18.01 -1.76
CA ARG A 522 1.49 18.57 -0.45
C ARG A 522 2.25 19.88 -0.57
N ASP A 523 1.73 20.95 0.02
CA ASP A 523 2.46 22.20 0.21
C ASP A 523 3.14 22.19 1.58
N PHE A 524 4.41 21.78 1.58
CA PHE A 524 5.28 21.75 2.75
C PHE A 524 5.57 23.14 3.37
N ALA A 525 5.20 24.23 2.69
CA ALA A 525 5.33 25.58 3.23
C ALA A 525 4.10 26.03 4.04
N GLN A 526 3.02 25.25 4.06
CA GLN A 526 1.84 25.51 4.89
C GLN A 526 1.89 24.64 6.15
N PRO A 527 1.39 25.09 7.30
CA PRO A 527 1.22 24.21 8.46
C PRO A 527 0.21 23.13 8.10
N VAL A 528 0.39 21.90 8.60
CA VAL A 528 -0.57 20.80 8.36
C VAL A 528 -1.87 20.99 9.14
N CYS A 529 -1.82 21.80 10.19
CA CYS A 529 -2.93 22.01 11.11
C CYS A 529 -3.53 23.41 11.02
N ALA A 530 -4.85 23.48 10.84
CA ALA A 530 -5.60 24.74 10.90
C ALA A 530 -6.07 25.05 12.33
N ILE A 531 -6.53 24.04 13.06
CA ILE A 531 -7.02 24.15 14.44
C ILE A 531 -6.45 23.00 15.25
N ALA A 532 -5.82 23.30 16.37
CA ALA A 532 -5.29 22.31 17.30
C ALA A 532 -6.23 22.08 18.49
N ASN A 533 -6.16 20.89 19.07
CA ASN A 533 -6.76 20.54 20.35
C ASN A 533 -6.04 21.25 21.51
N ALA A 534 -6.64 21.18 22.69
CA ALA A 534 -6.07 21.80 23.90
C ALA A 534 -4.74 21.15 24.35
N ASP A 535 -4.51 19.88 23.99
CA ASP A 535 -3.27 19.15 24.25
C ASP A 535 -2.17 19.41 23.20
N GLY A 536 -2.47 20.22 22.18
CA GLY A 536 -1.57 20.56 21.09
C GLY A 536 -1.78 19.71 19.84
N THR A 537 -2.43 18.54 19.93
CA THR A 537 -2.61 17.67 18.77
C THR A 537 -3.44 18.33 17.68
N CYS A 538 -3.26 17.93 16.43
CA CYS A 538 -4.01 18.54 15.35
C CYS A 538 -5.47 18.07 15.36
N HIS A 539 -6.40 19.02 15.33
CA HIS A 539 -7.82 18.71 15.24
C HIS A 539 -8.34 18.81 13.81
N VAL A 540 -8.11 19.95 13.15
CA VAL A 540 -8.63 20.22 11.80
C VAL A 540 -7.46 20.35 10.83
N PRO A 541 -7.42 19.55 9.75
CA PRO A 541 -6.38 19.64 8.74
C PRO A 541 -6.43 21.00 8.03
N ASN A 542 -5.27 21.58 7.73
CA ASN A 542 -5.18 22.79 6.92
C ASN A 542 -5.30 22.43 5.44
N SER A 543 -6.40 22.86 4.81
CA SER A 543 -6.62 22.63 3.37
C SER A 543 -5.54 23.25 2.47
N LEU A 544 -4.83 24.28 2.93
CA LEU A 544 -3.71 24.86 2.18
C LEU A 544 -2.48 23.94 2.13
N ALA A 545 -2.33 23.01 3.08
CA ALA A 545 -1.24 22.03 3.06
C ALA A 545 -1.40 20.98 1.95
N GLY A 546 -2.55 20.95 1.27
CA GLY A 546 -2.80 20.04 0.16
C GLY A 546 -3.25 18.66 0.61
N ASP A 547 -2.77 17.63 -0.08
CA ASP A 547 -3.14 16.24 0.11
C ASP A 547 -2.09 15.50 0.97
N LEU A 548 -2.54 14.74 1.96
CA LEU A 548 -1.73 14.02 2.94
C LEU A 548 -2.30 12.62 3.18
N GLY A 549 -1.46 11.59 3.19
CA GLY A 549 -1.89 10.19 3.42
C GLY A 549 -2.61 9.54 2.24
N PRO A 550 -2.06 9.50 1.00
CA PRO A 550 -2.63 8.67 -0.06
C PRO A 550 -2.83 7.22 0.39
N GLU A 551 -4.09 6.80 0.44
CA GLU A 551 -4.54 5.54 1.06
C GLU A 551 -5.27 4.65 0.06
N GLY A 552 -6.27 5.20 -0.63
CA GLY A 552 -7.01 4.52 -1.67
C GLY A 552 -6.69 5.11 -3.04
N LEU A 553 -6.49 4.27 -4.06
CA LEU A 553 -6.40 4.71 -5.45
C LEU A 553 -7.43 4.01 -6.33
N ALA A 554 -7.98 4.74 -7.30
CA ALA A 554 -8.79 4.17 -8.37
C ALA A 554 -8.40 4.77 -9.73
N PHE A 555 -8.00 3.90 -10.66
CA PHE A 555 -7.79 4.28 -12.06
C PHE A 555 -9.10 4.21 -12.83
N VAL A 556 -9.41 5.25 -13.61
CA VAL A 556 -10.58 5.31 -14.50
C VAL A 556 -10.08 5.45 -15.93
N PRO A 557 -10.37 4.49 -16.83
CA PRO A 557 -9.94 4.58 -18.23
C PRO A 557 -10.71 5.68 -18.96
N ALA A 558 -10.16 6.14 -20.09
CA ALA A 558 -10.71 7.27 -20.84
C ALA A 558 -12.17 7.04 -21.29
N GLU A 559 -12.49 5.82 -21.70
CA GLU A 559 -13.82 5.41 -22.17
C GLU A 559 -14.90 5.45 -21.08
N ASP A 560 -14.51 5.30 -19.81
CA ASP A 560 -15.42 5.32 -18.66
C ASP A 560 -15.45 6.70 -17.98
N SER A 561 -14.42 7.51 -18.21
CA SER A 561 -14.28 8.84 -17.61
C SER A 561 -15.32 9.85 -18.13
N PRO A 562 -15.77 10.79 -17.28
CA PRO A 562 -16.74 11.82 -17.68
C PRO A 562 -16.19 12.85 -18.67
N ASN A 563 -14.86 13.03 -18.74
CA ASN A 563 -14.20 13.99 -19.63
C ASN A 563 -13.51 13.33 -20.84
N GLY A 564 -13.63 12.01 -21.02
CA GLY A 564 -12.98 11.26 -22.10
C GLY A 564 -11.45 11.17 -21.97
N ARG A 565 -10.90 11.33 -20.76
CA ARG A 565 -9.46 11.28 -20.46
C ARG A 565 -9.23 10.30 -19.31
N PRO A 566 -8.14 9.51 -19.31
CA PRO A 566 -7.87 8.63 -18.17
C PRO A 566 -7.68 9.45 -16.89
N LEU A 567 -8.27 8.99 -15.80
CA LEU A 567 -8.22 9.65 -14.49
C LEU A 567 -7.57 8.75 -13.45
N LEU A 568 -6.94 9.37 -12.46
CA LEU A 568 -6.56 8.74 -11.21
C LEU A 568 -7.27 9.46 -10.06
N ILE A 569 -8.06 8.72 -9.30
CA ILE A 569 -8.72 9.18 -8.08
C ILE A 569 -7.87 8.72 -6.91
N VAL A 570 -7.61 9.61 -5.94
CA VAL A 570 -6.80 9.32 -4.75
C VAL A 570 -7.56 9.78 -3.50
N GLY A 571 -7.81 8.86 -2.58
CA GLY A 571 -8.25 9.17 -1.22
C GLY A 571 -7.03 9.47 -0.35
N ASN A 572 -7.10 10.55 0.41
CA ASN A 572 -6.03 11.03 1.27
C ASN A 572 -6.55 11.11 2.72
N GLU A 573 -6.23 10.11 3.52
CA GLU A 573 -6.94 9.82 4.76
C GLU A 573 -6.59 10.80 5.89
N VAL A 574 -5.32 11.20 5.99
CA VAL A 574 -4.84 12.22 6.93
C VAL A 574 -5.46 13.60 6.69
N SER A 575 -5.53 14.05 5.43
CA SER A 575 -6.15 15.35 5.10
C SER A 575 -7.67 15.28 4.97
N GLY A 576 -8.25 14.07 4.92
CA GLY A 576 -9.67 13.84 4.63
C GLY A 576 -10.07 14.35 3.25
N SER A 577 -9.16 14.28 2.26
CA SER A 577 -9.39 14.81 0.91
C SER A 577 -9.38 13.73 -0.16
N THR A 578 -10.25 13.90 -1.15
CA THR A 578 -10.27 13.09 -2.37
C THR A 578 -9.84 13.96 -3.54
N SER A 579 -8.82 13.54 -4.28
CA SER A 579 -8.28 14.28 -5.41
C SER A 579 -8.43 13.49 -6.71
N ILE A 580 -8.64 14.21 -7.82
CA ILE A 580 -8.67 13.63 -9.16
C ILE A 580 -7.57 14.25 -10.01
N TYR A 581 -6.80 13.38 -10.63
CA TYR A 581 -5.77 13.71 -11.59
C TYR A 581 -6.18 13.26 -12.98
N GLU A 582 -6.15 14.18 -13.96
CA GLU A 582 -6.17 13.81 -15.38
C GLU A 582 -4.78 13.32 -15.77
N ILE A 583 -4.72 12.16 -16.44
CA ILE A 583 -3.48 11.61 -16.98
C ILE A 583 -3.28 12.16 -18.39
N VAL A 584 -2.24 12.95 -18.57
CA VAL A 584 -1.95 13.64 -19.84
C VAL A 584 -0.65 13.12 -20.46
N HIS A 585 -0.63 12.96 -21.78
CA HIS A 585 0.60 12.66 -22.50
C HIS A 585 1.54 13.87 -22.48
N THR A 586 2.81 13.62 -22.18
CA THR A 586 3.89 14.59 -22.33
C THR A 586 4.59 14.35 -23.66
N ASN A 587 4.68 15.39 -24.49
CA ASN A 587 5.37 15.36 -25.78
C ASN A 587 6.89 15.36 -25.63
#